data_AF-A0A453ML59-F1
#
_entry.id   AF-A0A453ML59-F1
#
_cell.length_a   1.000
_cell.length_b   1.000
_cell.length_c   1.000
_cell.angle_alpha   90.00
_cell.angle_beta   90.00
_cell.angle_gamma   90.00
#
_symmetry.space_group_name_H-M   'P 1'
#
loop_
_entity.id
_entity.type
_entity.pdbx_description
1 polymer ?
#
loop_
_entity_poly.entity_id
_entity_poly.type
_entity_poly.pdbx_seq_one_letter_code
_entity_poly.pdbx_strand_id
1 'polypeptide(L)'
;FLQVMGDDGSLLPCAINASCAALVFAGVPMKHLAVAIGCGVLADGAVILDTSKAEEQQLKSFAHLVFPNSSKSVDVKESQQKDGQPERGLITSITHGVMSGTVLSGSCLGFGCSSWPSLPL
;
A
#
# COMPACT_ATOMS: atom_id res chain seq x y z
N PHE A 1 -10.31 -13.89 -9.75
CA PHE A 1 -9.41 -14.95 -9.26
C PHE A 1 -7.99 -14.42 -9.27
N LEU A 2 -7.19 -14.74 -8.26
CA LEU A 2 -5.76 -14.43 -8.21
C LEU A 2 -5.00 -15.75 -8.31
N GLN A 3 -4.04 -15.83 -9.23
CA GLN A 3 -3.18 -16.99 -9.40
C GLN A 3 -1.73 -16.58 -9.21
N VAL A 4 -1.03 -17.25 -8.29
CA VAL A 4 0.38 -16.98 -8.00
C VAL A 4 1.25 -17.66 -9.07
N MET A 5 1.95 -16.85 -9.86
CA MET A 5 2.92 -17.33 -10.87
C MET A 5 4.33 -17.48 -10.30
N GLY A 6 4.65 -16.68 -9.29
CA GLY A 6 5.92 -16.70 -8.58
C GLY A 6 5.79 -16.01 -7.23
N ASP A 7 6.60 -16.42 -6.28
CA ASP A 7 6.64 -15.87 -4.92
C ASP A 7 8.10 -15.61 -4.52
N ASP A 8 8.47 -14.35 -4.57
CA ASP A 8 9.76 -13.85 -4.09
C ASP A 8 9.56 -12.74 -3.05
N GLY A 9 8.54 -12.86 -2.18
CA GLY A 9 8.25 -11.86 -1.15
C GLY A 9 7.26 -10.79 -1.57
N SER A 10 6.75 -10.04 -0.60
CA SER A 10 5.71 -9.00 -0.78
C SER A 10 4.49 -9.50 -1.59
N LEU A 11 4.18 -10.79 -1.48
CA LEU A 11 3.16 -11.46 -2.29
C LEU A 11 1.77 -10.85 -2.09
N LEU A 12 1.42 -10.52 -0.84
CA LEU A 12 0.14 -9.90 -0.52
C LEU A 12 0.01 -8.48 -1.13
N PRO A 13 0.98 -7.56 -0.93
CA PRO A 13 1.01 -6.29 -1.66
C PRO A 13 0.90 -6.44 -3.17
N CYS A 14 1.67 -7.35 -3.76
CA CYS A 14 1.65 -7.62 -5.20
C CYS A 14 0.26 -8.07 -5.68
N ALA A 15 -0.37 -9.00 -4.95
CA ALA A 15 -1.71 -9.49 -5.26
C ALA A 15 -2.78 -8.38 -5.19
N ILE A 16 -2.68 -7.47 -4.22
CA ILE A 16 -3.59 -6.31 -4.09
C ILE A 16 -3.40 -5.36 -5.27
N ASN A 17 -2.16 -5.01 -5.60
CA ASN A 17 -1.84 -4.11 -6.71
C ASN A 17 -2.30 -4.71 -8.05
N ALA A 18 -2.04 -6.00 -8.30
CA ALA A 18 -2.50 -6.71 -9.49
C ALA A 18 -4.04 -6.77 -9.57
N SER A 19 -4.72 -7.00 -8.45
CA SER A 19 -6.18 -7.00 -8.39
C SER A 19 -6.75 -5.61 -8.68
N CYS A 20 -6.17 -4.57 -8.10
CA CYS A 20 -6.58 -3.19 -8.34
C CYS A 20 -6.42 -2.82 -9.82
N ALA A 21 -5.28 -3.15 -10.43
CA ALA A 21 -5.05 -2.94 -11.86
C ALA A 21 -6.06 -3.71 -12.73
N ALA A 22 -6.37 -4.97 -12.37
CA ALA A 22 -7.37 -5.77 -13.07
C ALA A 22 -8.78 -5.16 -12.97
N LEU A 23 -9.16 -4.61 -11.81
CA LEU A 23 -10.45 -3.92 -11.62
C LEU A 23 -10.53 -2.64 -12.44
N VAL A 24 -9.45 -1.85 -12.50
CA VAL A 24 -9.35 -0.68 -13.38
C VAL A 24 -9.53 -1.10 -14.84
N PHE A 25 -8.80 -2.13 -15.28
CA PHE A 25 -8.87 -2.61 -16.66
C PHE A 25 -10.25 -3.18 -17.01
N ALA A 26 -10.93 -3.82 -16.05
CA ALA A 26 -12.29 -4.31 -16.21
C ALA A 26 -13.36 -3.19 -16.16
N GLY A 27 -12.98 -1.93 -15.90
CA GLY A 27 -13.90 -0.81 -15.79
C GLY A 27 -14.82 -0.87 -14.56
N VAL A 28 -14.40 -1.58 -13.51
CA VAL A 28 -15.18 -1.68 -12.27
C VAL A 28 -15.09 -0.35 -11.50
N PRO A 29 -16.22 0.30 -11.15
CA PRO A 29 -16.19 1.54 -10.40
C PRO A 29 -15.60 1.33 -9.01
N MET A 30 -14.55 2.08 -8.66
CA MET A 30 -13.89 2.05 -7.36
C MET A 30 -13.90 3.43 -6.72
N LYS A 31 -14.06 3.50 -5.39
CA LYS A 31 -14.02 4.78 -4.66
C LYS A 31 -12.63 5.42 -4.74
N HIS A 32 -11.60 4.61 -4.49
CA HIS A 32 -10.18 4.97 -4.55
C HIS A 32 -9.40 3.77 -5.10
N LEU A 33 -8.19 4.02 -5.60
CA LEU A 33 -7.28 2.94 -5.96
C LEU A 33 -6.60 2.41 -4.70
N ALA A 34 -6.44 1.10 -4.58
CA ALA A 34 -5.68 0.49 -3.51
C ALA A 34 -4.25 0.28 -3.95
N VAL A 35 -3.31 0.88 -3.23
CA VAL A 35 -1.87 0.73 -3.45
C VAL A 35 -1.26 0.08 -2.22
N ALA A 36 -0.73 -1.11 -2.37
CA ALA A 36 -0.14 -1.88 -1.30
C ALA A 36 1.39 -1.93 -1.42
N ILE A 37 2.07 -1.91 -0.27
CA ILE A 37 3.52 -2.00 -0.16
C ILE A 37 3.92 -2.91 1.00
N GLY A 38 4.95 -3.73 0.79
CA GLY A 38 5.61 -4.47 1.86
C GLY A 38 6.72 -3.60 2.45
N CYS A 39 6.81 -3.50 3.78
CA CYS A 39 7.90 -2.80 4.43
C CYS A 39 8.55 -3.68 5.50
N GLY A 40 9.86 -3.81 5.44
CA GLY A 40 10.68 -4.52 6.42
C GLY A 40 11.40 -3.56 7.35
N VAL A 41 11.58 -3.93 8.61
CA VAL A 41 12.43 -3.20 9.56
C VAL A 41 13.68 -4.02 9.87
N LEU A 42 14.85 -3.48 9.55
CA LEU A 42 16.15 -4.08 9.82
C LEU A 42 16.52 -3.97 11.31
N ALA A 43 17.53 -4.71 11.72
CA ALA A 43 18.02 -4.72 13.10
C ALA A 43 18.56 -3.36 13.57
N ASP A 44 19.03 -2.51 12.66
CA ASP A 44 19.49 -1.14 12.91
C ASP A 44 18.35 -0.11 12.91
N GLY A 45 17.12 -0.54 12.64
CA GLY A 45 15.93 0.32 12.55
C GLY A 45 15.71 0.95 11.17
N ALA A 46 16.55 0.64 10.18
CA ALA A 46 16.31 1.06 8.79
C ALA A 46 15.07 0.37 8.23
N VAL A 47 14.30 1.08 7.41
CA VAL A 47 13.13 0.54 6.72
C VAL A 47 13.49 0.24 5.28
N ILE A 48 13.18 -0.96 4.83
CA ILE A 48 13.24 -1.36 3.42
C ILE A 48 11.83 -1.56 2.88
N LEU A 49 11.65 -1.33 1.58
CA LEU A 49 10.38 -1.42 0.89
C LEU A 49 10.43 -2.52 -0.16
N ASP A 50 9.29 -3.13 -0.45
CA ASP A 50 9.12 -4.26 -1.36
C ASP A 50 10.13 -5.37 -1.08
N THR A 51 10.00 -5.94 0.12
CA THR A 51 10.88 -6.99 0.63
C THR A 51 10.79 -8.24 -0.22
N SER A 52 11.96 -8.74 -0.60
CA SER A 52 12.13 -10.07 -1.18
C SER A 52 11.95 -11.17 -0.14
N LYS A 53 11.76 -12.41 -0.59
CA LYS A 53 11.62 -13.56 0.32
C LYS A 53 12.86 -13.78 1.19
N ALA A 54 14.04 -13.49 0.64
CA ALA A 54 15.30 -13.57 1.39
C ALA A 54 15.38 -12.48 2.47
N GLU A 55 14.87 -11.28 2.19
CA GLU A 55 14.81 -10.19 3.16
C GLU A 55 13.78 -10.49 4.25
N GLU A 56 12.58 -10.96 3.91
CA GLU A 56 11.53 -11.35 4.88
C GLU A 56 12.02 -12.37 5.91
N GLN A 57 12.92 -13.28 5.54
CA GLN A 57 13.51 -14.27 6.44
C GLN A 57 14.53 -13.68 7.42
N GLN A 58 15.16 -12.56 7.08
CA GLN A 58 16.20 -11.93 7.90
C GLN A 58 15.66 -10.78 8.75
N LEU A 59 14.50 -10.25 8.40
CA LEU A 59 13.85 -9.14 9.09
C LEU A 59 13.25 -9.58 10.43
N LYS A 60 13.38 -8.74 11.46
CA LYS A 60 12.72 -8.95 12.76
C LYS A 60 11.21 -8.77 12.69
N SER A 61 10.77 -7.89 11.80
CA SER A 61 9.37 -7.56 11.60
C SER A 61 9.17 -6.93 10.23
N PHE A 62 7.98 -7.13 9.67
CA PHE A 62 7.56 -6.47 8.43
C PHE A 62 6.07 -6.12 8.50
N ALA A 63 5.64 -5.20 7.66
CA ALA A 63 4.25 -4.78 7.53
C ALA A 63 3.82 -4.79 6.07
N HIS A 64 2.57 -5.12 5.84
CA HIS A 64 1.88 -4.88 4.58
C HIS A 64 0.95 -3.70 4.78
N LEU A 65 1.22 -2.60 4.09
CA LEU A 65 0.47 -1.36 4.20
C LEU A 65 -0.31 -1.14 2.92
N VAL A 66 -1.59 -0.78 3.02
CA VAL A 66 -2.44 -0.49 1.87
C VAL A 66 -2.97 0.92 1.98
N PHE A 67 -2.62 1.77 1.02
CA PHE A 67 -3.00 3.17 0.96
C PHE A 67 -4.06 3.41 -0.11
N PRO A 68 -5.03 4.32 0.14
CA PRO A 68 -5.89 4.82 -0.90
C PRO A 68 -5.13 5.84 -1.74
N ASN A 69 -5.05 5.62 -3.05
CA ASN A 69 -4.65 6.64 -4.01
C ASN A 69 -5.91 7.27 -4.61
N SER A 70 -6.29 8.42 -4.06
CA SER A 70 -7.28 9.32 -4.67
C SER A 70 -6.53 10.32 -5.53
N SER A 71 -6.55 10.15 -6.86
CA SER A 71 -6.21 11.25 -7.75
C SER A 71 -7.16 12.41 -7.44
N LYS A 72 -6.61 13.62 -7.23
CA LYS A 72 -7.44 14.83 -7.30
C LYS A 72 -8.09 14.80 -8.69
N SER A 73 -9.41 14.66 -8.72
CA SER A 73 -10.22 14.58 -9.92
C SER A 73 -9.76 15.59 -10.97
N VAL A 74 -9.46 15.12 -12.19
CA VAL A 74 -9.59 15.96 -13.38
C VAL A 74 -11.08 16.29 -13.49
N ASP A 75 -11.37 17.57 -13.47
CA ASP A 75 -12.68 18.19 -13.35
C ASP A 75 -13.69 17.64 -14.37
N VAL A 76 -14.75 16.99 -13.88
CA VAL A 76 -16.04 16.90 -14.58
C VAL A 76 -17.10 17.39 -13.60
N LYS A 77 -17.39 18.70 -13.64
CA LYS A 77 -18.60 19.34 -13.11
C LYS A 77 -19.84 18.46 -13.31
N GLU A 78 -20.80 18.30 -12.40
CA GLU A 78 -21.08 18.84 -11.07
C GLU A 78 -22.28 18.05 -10.50
N SER A 79 -22.31 17.77 -9.19
CA SER A 79 -23.44 18.06 -8.27
C SER A 79 -23.25 17.42 -6.88
N GLN A 80 -22.79 18.27 -5.96
CA GLN A 80 -23.03 18.35 -4.50
C GLN A 80 -23.65 17.14 -3.76
N GLN A 81 -22.92 16.56 -2.77
CA GLN A 81 -23.35 16.55 -1.35
C GLN A 81 -22.25 16.05 -0.36
N LYS A 82 -21.81 16.97 0.50
CA LYS A 82 -21.51 16.90 1.96
C LYS A 82 -20.46 15.92 2.55
N ASP A 83 -19.48 16.55 3.21
CA ASP A 83 -18.62 16.11 4.32
C ASP A 83 -17.46 15.13 4.04
N GLY A 84 -16.30 15.45 4.62
CA GLY A 84 -15.14 14.55 4.70
C GLY A 84 -13.89 15.11 4.05
N GLN A 85 -12.84 15.29 4.85
CA GLN A 85 -11.48 15.61 4.40
C GLN A 85 -11.01 14.65 3.29
N PRO A 86 -9.99 15.00 2.47
CA PRO A 86 -9.35 13.99 1.63
C PRO A 86 -8.89 12.85 2.54
N GLU A 87 -9.41 11.64 2.32
CA GLU A 87 -9.02 10.44 3.08
C GLU A 87 -7.57 10.11 2.75
N ARG A 88 -6.63 10.88 3.29
CA ARG A 88 -5.18 10.60 3.34
C ARG A 88 -4.95 9.53 4.40
N GLY A 89 -5.63 8.39 4.21
CA GLY A 89 -5.76 7.33 5.20
C GLY A 89 -4.89 6.11 4.88
N LEU A 90 -5.00 5.11 5.73
CA LEU A 90 -4.52 3.75 5.51
C LEU A 90 -5.76 2.87 5.37
N ILE A 91 -5.92 2.19 4.24
CA ILE A 91 -7.05 1.26 4.03
C ILE A 91 -6.95 0.09 5.01
N THR A 92 -5.75 -0.50 5.09
CA THR A 92 -5.47 -1.57 6.04
C THR A 92 -3.97 -1.69 6.28
N SER A 93 -3.61 -2.23 7.43
CA SER A 93 -2.24 -2.61 7.77
C SER A 93 -2.25 -3.97 8.44
N ILE A 94 -1.33 -4.83 7.98
CA ILE A 94 -1.08 -6.14 8.58
C ILE A 94 0.39 -6.18 8.96
N THR A 95 0.66 -6.51 10.21
CA THR A 95 2.00 -6.54 10.78
C THR A 95 2.40 -7.97 11.11
N HIS A 96 3.66 -8.31 10.85
CA HIS A 96 4.26 -9.60 11.15
C HIS A 96 5.49 -9.41 12.03
N GLY A 97 5.64 -10.27 13.04
CA GLY A 97 6.71 -10.15 14.04
C GLY A 97 6.44 -9.07 15.08
N VAL A 98 7.49 -8.65 15.79
CA VAL A 98 7.39 -7.64 16.85
C VAL A 98 7.73 -6.28 16.27
N MET A 99 6.71 -5.46 16.04
CA MET A 99 6.87 -4.11 15.51
C MET A 99 6.33 -3.07 16.48
N SER A 100 7.18 -2.10 16.84
CA SER A 100 6.77 -0.99 17.69
C SER A 100 5.82 -0.07 16.93
N GLY A 101 4.77 0.41 17.60
CA GLY A 101 3.82 1.36 17.02
C GLY A 101 4.49 2.66 16.53
N THR A 102 5.61 3.07 17.14
CA THR A 102 6.40 4.22 16.70
C THR A 102 7.09 4.00 15.35
N VAL A 103 7.57 2.78 15.10
CA VAL A 103 8.23 2.40 13.85
C VAL A 103 7.20 2.26 12.72
N LEU A 104 6.05 1.67 13.03
CA LEU A 104 4.93 1.54 12.09
C LEU A 104 4.39 2.92 11.69
N SER A 105 4.08 3.78 12.67
CA SER A 105 3.46 5.09 12.44
C SER A 105 4.42 6.12 11.86
N GLY A 106 5.70 6.06 12.19
CA GLY A 106 6.70 7.04 11.76
C GLY A 106 7.38 6.62 10.46
N SER A 107 8.15 5.56 10.53
CA SER A 107 9.04 5.16 9.44
C SER A 107 8.29 4.44 8.33
N CYS A 108 7.55 3.37 8.64
CA CYS A 108 6.90 2.55 7.61
C CYS A 108 5.79 3.32 6.88
N LEU A 109 4.92 4.03 7.62
CA LEU A 109 3.86 4.85 7.03
C LEU A 109 4.43 6.03 6.22
N GLY A 110 5.46 6.70 6.73
CA GLY A 110 6.09 7.84 6.07
C GLY A 110 6.78 7.44 4.76
N PHE A 111 7.64 6.43 4.81
CA PHE A 111 8.34 5.92 3.63
C PHE A 111 7.36 5.32 2.61
N GLY A 112 6.41 4.49 3.06
CA GLY A 112 5.40 3.88 2.18
C GLY A 112 4.56 4.92 1.43
N CYS A 113 4.13 5.98 2.11
CA CYS A 113 3.38 7.07 1.48
C CYS A 113 4.24 7.88 0.50
N SER A 114 5.54 8.06 0.77
CA SER A 114 6.44 8.81 -0.12
C SER A 114 6.89 8.03 -1.36
N SER A 115 6.93 6.69 -1.28
CA SER A 115 7.43 5.84 -2.35
C SER A 115 6.50 5.78 -3.56
N TRP A 116 5.24 6.16 -3.39
CA TRP A 116 4.29 6.33 -4.47
C TRP A 116 4.06 7.82 -4.70
N PRO A 117 4.81 8.48 -5.61
CA PRO A 117 4.39 9.78 -6.11
C PRO A 117 2.98 9.63 -6.69
N SER A 118 2.16 10.68 -6.58
CA SER A 118 0.82 10.73 -7.16
C SER A 118 0.90 10.46 -8.67
N LEU A 119 0.86 9.19 -9.07
CA LEU A 119 0.97 8.78 -10.46
C LEU A 119 -0.32 9.23 -11.14
N PRO A 120 -0.25 10.08 -12.19
CA PRO A 120 -1.40 10.30 -13.04
C PRO A 120 -1.61 9.01 -13.82
N LEU A 121 -2.63 8.24 -13.42
CA LEU A 121 -3.21 7.22 -14.29
C LEU A 121 -3.90 7.92 -15.47
#